data_AF-A0A927MRC8-F1
#
_entry.id   AF-A0A927MRC8-F1
#
_cell.length_a   1.000
_cell.length_b   1.000
_cell.length_c   1.000
_cell.angle_alpha   90.00
_cell.angle_beta   90.00
_cell.angle_gamma   90.00
#
_symmetry.space_group_name_H-M   'P 1'
#
loop_
_entity.id
_entity.type
_entity.pdbx_description
1 polymer ?
#
loop_
_entity_poly.entity_id
_entity_poly.type
_entity_poly.pdbx_seq_one_letter_code
_entity_poly.pdbx_strand_id
1 'polypeptide(L)'
;MTCFAVRKGYRGRGLTYLLASSTVDHARDHGARAIEAYPMIAQRGKEITWGEAHVRVRQVFEDAGFEEVTHPTARRVVMRIDFQAG
;
A
#
# COMPACT_ATOMS: atom_id res chain seq x y z
N MET A 1 2.24 8.05 1.42
CA MET A 1 1.44 7.31 2.43
C MET A 1 2.34 6.72 3.50
N THR A 2 2.07 6.96 4.79
CA THR A 2 3.02 6.58 5.86
C THR A 2 2.71 5.24 6.52
N CYS A 3 1.50 4.96 7.03
CA CYS A 3 1.18 3.66 7.65
C CYS A 3 -0.33 3.37 7.72
N PHE A 4 -0.72 2.09 7.82
CA PHE A 4 -2.07 1.66 8.22
C PHE A 4 -1.91 0.68 9.38
N ALA A 5 -2.77 0.82 10.38
CA ALA A 5 -2.81 -0.10 11.51
C ALA A 5 -4.25 -0.57 11.71
N VAL A 6 -4.46 -1.89 11.65
CA VAL A 6 -5.74 -2.51 11.98
C VAL A 6 -5.60 -3.21 13.33
N ARG A 7 -6.44 -2.81 14.29
CA ARG A 7 -6.50 -3.41 15.63
C ARG A 7 -6.73 -4.93 15.52
N LYS A 8 -6.03 -5.73 16.35
CA LYS A 8 -6.00 -7.21 16.24
C LYS A 8 -7.38 -7.86 16.09
N GLY A 9 -8.39 -7.46 16.86
CA GLY A 9 -9.75 -8.01 16.79
C GLY A 9 -10.54 -7.69 15.50
N TYR A 10 -10.00 -6.82 14.65
CA TYR A 10 -10.61 -6.39 13.38
C TYR A 10 -9.78 -6.80 12.16
N ARG A 11 -8.69 -7.54 12.35
CA ARG A 11 -7.87 -8.08 11.24
C ARG A 11 -8.61 -9.21 10.52
N GLY A 12 -8.19 -9.52 9.30
CA GLY A 12 -8.80 -10.56 8.46
C GLY A 12 -10.12 -10.16 7.81
N ARG A 13 -10.54 -8.89 7.93
CA ARG A 13 -11.81 -8.37 7.40
C ARG A 13 -11.66 -7.48 6.17
N GLY A 14 -10.50 -7.51 5.51
CA GLY A 14 -10.24 -6.68 4.32
C GLY A 14 -10.06 -5.17 4.57
N LEU A 15 -10.05 -4.70 5.83
CA LEU A 15 -9.98 -3.26 6.15
C LEU A 15 -8.78 -2.53 5.53
N THR A 16 -7.65 -3.21 5.33
CA THR A 16 -6.48 -2.61 4.68
C THR A 16 -6.77 -2.20 3.23
N TYR A 17 -7.60 -2.95 2.51
CA TYR A 17 -8.01 -2.61 1.15
C TYR A 17 -8.89 -1.35 1.14
N LEU A 18 -9.87 -1.29 2.04
CA LEU A 18 -10.73 -0.10 2.20
C LEU A 18 -9.90 1.14 2.55
N LEU A 19 -8.96 1.01 3.48
CA LEU A 19 -8.07 2.11 3.83
C LEU A 19 -7.21 2.56 2.64
N ALA A 20 -6.69 1.62 1.84
CA ALA A 20 -5.89 1.93 0.68
C ALA A 20 -6.69 2.70 -0.38
N SER A 21 -7.87 2.19 -0.76
CA SER A 21 -8.73 2.82 -1.75
C SER A 21 -9.22 4.19 -1.29
N SER A 22 -9.73 4.31 -0.06
CA SER A 22 -10.23 5.59 0.47
C SER A 22 -9.15 6.67 0.58
N THR A 23 -7.87 6.28 0.72
CA THR A 23 -6.78 7.26 0.69
C THR A 23 -6.63 7.88 -0.68
N VAL A 24 -6.81 7.11 -1.76
CA VAL A 24 -6.70 7.61 -3.14
C VAL A 24 -7.72 8.72 -3.35
N ASP A 25 -8.97 8.46 -3.00
CA ASP A 25 -10.05 9.45 -3.13
C ASP A 25 -9.79 10.66 -2.24
N HIS A 26 -9.44 10.43 -0.97
CA HIS A 26 -9.13 11.52 -0.04
C HIS A 26 -8.02 12.44 -0.57
N ALA A 27 -6.91 11.90 -1.06
CA ALA A 27 -5.82 12.73 -1.56
C ALA A 27 -6.20 13.47 -2.85
N ARG A 28 -6.95 12.81 -3.75
CA ARG A 28 -7.46 13.44 -4.98
C ARG A 28 -8.35 14.62 -4.66
N ASP A 29 -9.30 14.45 -3.75
CA ASP A 29 -10.24 15.49 -3.32
C ASP A 29 -9.54 16.68 -2.64
N HIS A 30 -8.36 16.46 -2.06
CA HIS A 30 -7.54 17.49 -1.43
C HIS A 30 -6.47 18.07 -2.36
N GLY A 31 -6.56 17.82 -3.67
CA GLY A 31 -5.68 18.42 -4.67
C GLY A 31 -4.25 17.88 -4.65
N ALA A 32 -4.03 16.67 -4.12
CA ALA A 32 -2.73 16.03 -4.26
C ALA A 32 -2.40 15.83 -5.75
N ARG A 33 -1.14 16.02 -6.12
CA ARG A 33 -0.66 15.69 -7.47
C ARG A 33 -0.38 14.20 -7.63
N ALA A 34 -0.05 13.51 -6.53
CA ALA A 34 0.26 12.09 -6.54
C ALA A 34 0.24 11.50 -5.14
N ILE A 35 0.19 10.16 -5.06
CA ILE A 35 0.44 9.40 -3.84
C ILE A 35 1.49 8.34 -4.12
N GLU A 36 2.46 8.23 -3.23
CA GLU A 36 3.45 7.16 -3.25
C GLU A 36 3.31 6.21 -2.05
N ALA A 37 3.52 4.93 -2.32
CA ALA A 37 3.46 3.81 -1.40
C ALA A 37 4.71 2.94 -1.54
N TYR A 38 5.12 2.32 -0.42
CA TYR A 38 6.35 1.51 -0.35
C TYR A 38 6.07 0.12 0.23
N PRO A 39 5.31 -0.75 -0.47
CA PRO A 39 5.08 -2.11 0.00
C PRO A 39 6.38 -2.91 0.07
N MET A 40 6.38 -3.94 0.93
CA MET A 40 7.42 -4.96 0.87
C MET A 40 6.88 -6.30 0.37
N ILE A 41 7.73 -7.02 -0.36
CA ILE A 41 7.44 -8.34 -0.90
C ILE A 41 7.96 -9.42 0.06
N ALA A 42 7.13 -10.43 0.30
CA ALA A 42 7.51 -11.66 0.98
C ALA A 42 8.45 -12.47 0.08
N GLN A 43 9.62 -12.87 0.58
CA GLN A 43 10.44 -13.84 -0.15
C GLN A 43 9.80 -15.23 -0.04
N ARG A 44 9.70 -15.96 -1.17
CA ARG A 44 9.24 -17.36 -1.17
C ARG A 44 10.03 -18.19 -0.16
N GLY A 45 9.33 -18.89 0.72
CA GLY A 45 9.94 -19.78 1.74
C GLY A 45 10.43 -19.09 3.00
N LYS A 46 10.24 -17.77 3.16
CA LYS A 46 10.50 -17.07 4.42
C LYS A 46 9.20 -16.54 4.99
N GLU A 47 8.83 -17.05 6.17
CA GLU A 47 7.71 -16.52 6.93
C GLU A 47 8.04 -15.09 7.36
N ILE A 48 7.17 -14.15 6.97
CA ILE A 48 7.26 -12.77 7.42
C ILE A 48 7.00 -12.77 8.93
N THR A 49 8.05 -12.52 9.71
CA THR A 49 7.97 -12.54 11.18
C THR A 49 7.01 -11.44 11.65
N TRP A 50 6.29 -11.66 12.75
CA TRP A 50 5.12 -10.89 13.19
C TRP A 50 5.22 -9.34 13.22
N GLY A 51 6.44 -8.76 13.25
CA GLY A 51 6.67 -7.31 13.11
C GLY A 51 6.63 -6.79 11.66
N GLU A 52 6.81 -7.69 10.69
CA GLU A 52 6.72 -7.44 9.25
C GLU A 52 5.38 -7.94 8.68
N ALA A 53 4.55 -8.65 9.44
CA ALA A 53 3.21 -9.10 9.01
C ALA A 53 2.19 -7.95 8.87
N HIS A 54 2.58 -6.74 9.28
CA HIS A 54 1.89 -5.47 9.03
C HIS A 54 2.25 -4.85 7.68
N VAL A 55 3.11 -5.52 6.91
CA VAL A 55 3.63 -4.97 5.68
C VAL A 55 2.59 -5.18 4.60
N ARG A 56 2.10 -4.03 4.13
CA ARG A 56 1.13 -3.91 3.07
C ARG A 56 1.62 -4.69 1.87
N VAL A 57 0.90 -5.76 1.59
CA VAL A 57 1.16 -6.62 0.43
C VAL A 57 0.99 -5.76 -0.80
N ARG A 58 1.93 -5.86 -1.74
CA ARG A 58 1.90 -5.21 -3.06
C ARG A 58 0.50 -5.21 -3.67
N GLN A 59 -0.19 -6.35 -3.62
CA GLN A 59 -1.55 -6.53 -4.12
C GLN A 59 -2.57 -5.51 -3.59
N VAL A 60 -2.49 -5.09 -2.32
CA VAL A 60 -3.43 -4.10 -1.75
C VAL A 60 -3.33 -2.76 -2.49
N PHE A 61 -2.12 -2.40 -2.92
CA PHE A 61 -1.88 -1.17 -3.64
C PHE A 61 -2.21 -1.31 -5.13
N GLU A 62 -1.92 -2.46 -5.73
CA GLU A 62 -2.35 -2.77 -7.11
C GLU A 62 -3.87 -2.67 -7.23
N ASP A 63 -4.61 -3.29 -6.31
CA ASP A 63 -6.08 -3.25 -6.27
C ASP A 63 -6.63 -1.83 -6.00
N ALA A 64 -5.84 -0.96 -5.36
CA ALA A 64 -6.18 0.45 -5.14
C ALA A 64 -5.79 1.35 -6.32
N GLY A 65 -5.27 0.79 -7.42
CA GLY A 65 -4.90 1.51 -8.64
C GLY A 65 -3.48 2.09 -8.64
N PHE A 66 -2.62 1.70 -7.70
CA PHE A 66 -1.21 2.08 -7.72
C PHE A 66 -0.45 1.27 -8.76
N GLU A 67 0.46 1.92 -9.46
CA GLU A 67 1.36 1.30 -10.41
C GLU A 67 2.78 1.24 -9.86
N GLU A 68 3.52 0.19 -10.20
CA GLU A 68 4.93 0.08 -9.83
C GLU A 68 5.79 1.08 -10.63
N VAL A 69 6.57 1.89 -9.90
CA VAL A 69 7.52 2.85 -10.49
C VAL A 69 8.93 2.28 -10.51
N THR A 70 9.34 1.63 -9.42
CA THR A 70 10.67 1.02 -9.31
C THR A 70 10.72 -0.06 -8.26
N HIS A 71 11.67 -0.99 -8.42
CA HIS A 71 11.90 -2.13 -7.54
C HIS A 71 13.33 -2.08 -6.96
N PRO A 72 13.65 -1.11 -6.08
CA PRO A 72 15.03 -0.78 -5.72
C PRO A 72 15.76 -1.90 -4.97
N THR A 73 15.04 -2.81 -4.31
CA THR A 73 15.63 -3.99 -3.67
C THR A 73 14.75 -5.21 -3.91
N ALA A 74 15.25 -6.43 -3.72
CA ALA A 74 14.45 -7.65 -3.86
C ALA A 74 13.19 -7.71 -2.97
N ARG A 75 13.08 -6.83 -1.95
CA ARG A 75 11.95 -6.80 -1.02
C ARG A 75 11.18 -5.49 -1.03
N ARG A 76 11.64 -4.40 -1.64
CA ARG A 76 10.92 -3.11 -1.67
C ARG A 76 10.49 -2.75 -3.07
N VAL A 77 9.24 -2.32 -3.17
CA VAL A 77 8.66 -1.73 -4.38
C VAL A 77 8.26 -0.32 -4.05
N VAL A 78 8.48 0.60 -4.98
CA VAL A 78 7.89 1.94 -4.98
C VAL A 78 6.70 1.88 -5.92
N MET A 79 5.53 2.20 -5.40
CA MET A 79 4.29 2.24 -6.17
C MET A 79 3.64 3.61 -6.08
N ARG A 80 3.03 4.09 -7.15
CA ARG A 80 2.54 5.46 -7.25
C ARG A 80 1.24 5.55 -8.04
N ILE A 81 0.43 6.53 -7.67
CA ILE A 81 -0.64 7.08 -8.51
C ILE A 81 -0.31 8.54 -8.74
N ASP A 82 -0.30 8.98 -10.00
CA ASP A 82 -0.30 10.38 -10.35
C ASP A 82 -1.74 10.81 -10.68
N PHE A 83 -2.18 11.89 -10.05
CA PHE A 83 -3.44 12.53 -10.37
C PHE A 83 -3.14 13.61 -11.40
N GLN A 84 -3.69 13.48 -12.60
CA GLN A 84 -3.55 14.50 -13.64
C GLN A 84 -3.98 15.85 -13.06
N ALA A 85 -3.17 16.90 -13.27
CA ALA A 85 -3.63 18.25 -13.00
C ALA A 85 -4.73 18.56 -14.00
N GLY A 86 -5.95 18.78 -13.51
CA GLY A 86 -7.04 19.34 -14.31
C GLY A 86 -6.73 20.76 -14.75
#